data_AF-A0A139ACT6-F1
#
_entry.id   AF-A0A139ACT6-F1
#
_cell.length_a   1.000
_cell.length_b   1.000
_cell.length_c   1.000
_cell.angle_alpha   90.00
_cell.angle_beta   90.00
_cell.angle_gamma   90.00
#
_symmetry.space_group_name_H-M   'P 1'
#
loop_
_entity.id
_entity.type
_entity.pdbx_description
1 polymer ?
#
loop_
_entity_poly.entity_id
_entity_poly.type
_entity_poly.pdbx_seq_one_letter_code
_entity_poly.pdbx_strand_id
1 'polypeptide(L)'
;MPVTYPPCSCQAPHTIASKVPPLRVAVTPDKGRCFVAARNIAPGELLLECEAYGGAVIVDSTARKYFCASAECGKFLGRESNGNGEQSETDSEGKGGHSRDCRATLEPLPFGCARGCGTVAYCSKHCSERDWNDFHSYECEFLAKQVLPYCGPHANLVNIPPSPLTNGSTGNGHTPESQNGFKEDKLGALPLTSTLRNPYVHDYLRLLVRVLTARFKELRGQPDDVPVNGHSNTPYSALRSVPCWADVLSMTSNIKEFSEDRVSGEFQVVASKLREYAEHWLGVDQAQLFGEKLDSQDPYLLLVAREECNSFGLYTHSITMPEAERSTEPLATQTQPSSRQSYGLTIYPTAAFFNHSCAPNAVHLSYPQPSNRAGTDSPPATPRMLFFALPRREILAGDEICISYTAPAHLVAAERSQNAAVTRRSELQKWFLFECGCSRCVSEVEGKPLPKEVEAALVGGLCDPKGTVCSGRWVPGRSVDKVQIQCSKEEKLACGDSFGDWRCEACMRPMT
;
A
#
# COMPACT_ATOMS: atom_id res chain seq x y z
N MET A 1 49.09 -13.04 33.18
CA MET A 1 48.29 -14.16 32.65
C MET A 1 47.10 -13.56 31.93
N PRO A 2 47.03 -13.58 30.58
CA PRO A 2 45.86 -13.09 29.87
C PRO A 2 44.74 -14.14 29.94
N VAL A 3 43.53 -13.71 30.24
CA VAL A 3 42.33 -14.56 30.28
C VAL A 3 41.83 -14.73 28.86
N THR A 4 42.01 -15.91 28.29
CA THR A 4 41.43 -16.30 27.00
C THR A 4 39.97 -16.72 27.20
N TYR A 5 39.03 -16.01 26.59
CA TYR A 5 37.64 -16.45 26.49
C TYR A 5 37.51 -17.50 25.37
N PRO A 6 36.70 -18.56 25.56
CA PRO A 6 36.49 -19.55 24.51
C PRO A 6 35.68 -18.95 23.35
N PRO A 7 35.94 -19.36 22.11
CA PRO A 7 35.17 -18.92 20.95
C PRO A 7 33.72 -19.43 21.06
N CYS A 8 32.77 -18.51 20.91
CA CYS A 8 31.34 -18.81 20.89
C CYS A 8 31.01 -19.64 19.63
N SER A 9 30.79 -20.95 19.79
CA SER A 9 30.44 -21.86 18.71
C SER A 9 28.93 -21.83 18.44
N CYS A 10 28.42 -20.73 17.90
CA CYS A 10 27.09 -20.66 17.31
C CYS A 10 27.20 -20.51 15.78
N GLN A 11 27.81 -21.51 15.14
CA GLN A 11 27.54 -21.75 13.72
C GLN A 11 26.15 -22.37 13.65
N ALA A 12 25.14 -21.53 13.42
CA ALA A 12 23.81 -22.00 13.08
C ALA A 12 23.95 -22.91 11.84
N PRO A 13 23.42 -24.16 11.87
CA PRO A 13 23.47 -25.01 10.70
C PRO A 13 22.80 -24.26 9.54
N HIS A 14 23.52 -24.11 8.43
CA HIS A 14 22.95 -23.60 7.19
C HIS A 14 21.89 -24.62 6.73
N THR A 15 20.67 -24.47 7.24
CA THR A 15 19.52 -25.26 6.82
C THR A 15 19.28 -24.97 5.36
N ILE A 16 19.48 -25.99 4.52
CA ILE A 16 19.06 -26.00 3.12
C ILE A 16 17.62 -25.48 3.08
N ALA A 17 17.39 -24.39 2.34
CA ALA A 17 16.08 -23.77 2.23
C ALA A 17 15.05 -24.85 1.90
N SER A 18 14.12 -25.07 2.83
CA SER A 18 13.06 -26.05 2.68
C SER A 18 12.30 -25.77 1.39
N LYS A 19 12.15 -26.77 0.53
CA LYS A 19 11.35 -26.66 -0.72
C LYS A 19 9.86 -26.39 -0.44
N VAL A 20 9.41 -26.56 0.81
CA VAL A 20 8.03 -26.28 1.22
C VAL A 20 7.89 -24.77 1.47
N PRO A 21 6.91 -24.09 0.81
CA PRO A 21 6.58 -22.69 1.09
C PRO A 21 6.34 -22.47 2.59
N PRO A 22 6.68 -21.30 3.15
CA PRO A 22 6.52 -21.04 4.58
C PRO A 22 5.03 -21.02 5.01
N LEU A 23 4.14 -20.63 4.10
CA LEU A 23 2.71 -20.44 4.38
C LEU A 23 1.85 -21.48 3.68
N ARG A 24 0.72 -21.82 4.31
CA ARG A 24 -0.44 -22.44 3.66
C ARG A 24 -1.73 -21.76 4.12
N VAL A 25 -2.76 -21.81 3.29
CA VAL A 25 -4.09 -21.31 3.68
C VAL A 25 -4.79 -22.36 4.54
N ALA A 26 -5.47 -21.91 5.59
CA ALA A 26 -6.38 -22.70 6.40
C ALA A 26 -7.72 -21.95 6.55
N VAL A 27 -8.74 -22.62 7.06
CA VAL A 27 -10.02 -22.01 7.44
C VAL A 27 -10.24 -22.30 8.91
N THR A 28 -10.49 -21.24 9.67
CA THR A 28 -10.88 -21.29 11.08
C THR A 28 -12.38 -21.05 11.19
N PRO A 29 -13.10 -21.71 12.11
CA PRO A 29 -14.55 -21.51 12.28
C PRO A 29 -14.92 -20.07 12.62
N ASP A 30 -14.06 -19.35 13.35
CA ASP A 30 -14.31 -18.03 13.92
C ASP A 30 -13.76 -16.87 13.09
N LYS A 31 -12.69 -17.09 12.31
CA LYS A 31 -12.03 -16.01 11.52
C LYS A 31 -12.07 -16.23 10.02
N GLY A 32 -12.66 -17.33 9.56
CA GLY A 32 -12.64 -17.68 8.14
C GLY A 32 -11.23 -18.06 7.67
N ARG A 33 -10.87 -17.65 6.44
CA ARG A 33 -9.57 -18.00 5.84
C ARG A 33 -8.43 -17.28 6.54
N CYS A 34 -7.34 -18.00 6.79
CA CYS A 34 -6.14 -17.45 7.37
C CYS A 34 -4.87 -18.10 6.80
N PHE A 35 -3.73 -17.43 6.96
CA PHE A 35 -2.44 -18.09 6.82
C PHE A 35 -2.05 -18.84 8.09
N VAL A 36 -1.52 -20.04 7.89
CA VAL A 36 -0.83 -20.80 8.94
C VAL A 36 0.55 -21.22 8.45
N ALA A 37 1.49 -21.39 9.36
CA ALA A 37 2.82 -21.89 9.08
C ALA A 37 2.74 -23.32 8.52
N ALA A 38 3.27 -23.55 7.32
CA ALA A 38 3.34 -24.89 6.72
C ALA A 38 4.52 -25.71 7.28
N ARG A 39 5.48 -25.02 7.89
CA ARG A 39 6.67 -25.57 8.55
C ARG A 39 7.11 -24.61 9.66
N ASN A 40 8.11 -25.00 10.45
CA ASN A 40 8.77 -24.05 11.34
C ASN A 40 9.40 -22.93 10.51
N ILE A 41 9.22 -21.70 10.98
CA ILE A 41 9.69 -20.48 10.32
C ILE A 41 10.65 -19.78 11.27
N ALA A 42 11.82 -19.43 10.73
CA ALA A 42 12.84 -18.74 11.51
C ALA A 42 12.46 -17.26 11.72
N PRO A 43 12.88 -16.64 12.84
CA PRO A 43 12.73 -15.21 13.03
C PRO A 43 13.34 -14.42 11.86
N GLY A 44 12.57 -13.47 11.33
CA GLY A 44 12.99 -12.63 10.21
C GLY A 44 12.95 -13.25 8.82
N GLU A 45 12.46 -14.48 8.69
CA GLU A 45 12.25 -15.10 7.39
C GLU A 45 11.18 -14.36 6.57
N LEU A 46 11.39 -14.24 5.25
CA LEU A 46 10.38 -13.72 4.31
C LEU A 46 9.25 -14.75 4.18
N LEU A 47 8.05 -14.35 4.54
CA LEU A 47 6.84 -15.17 4.57
C LEU A 47 6.10 -15.12 3.24
N LEU A 48 5.88 -13.90 2.75
CA LEU A 48 5.12 -13.64 1.53
C LEU A 48 5.69 -12.39 0.86
N GLU A 49 5.73 -12.45 -0.45
CA GLU A 49 5.94 -11.30 -1.31
C GLU A 49 4.78 -11.29 -2.31
N CYS A 50 4.00 -10.21 -2.34
CA CYS A 50 2.84 -10.11 -3.23
C CYS A 50 2.82 -8.79 -3.99
N GLU A 51 2.33 -8.87 -5.21
CA GLU A 51 2.14 -7.74 -6.11
C GLU A 51 0.71 -7.19 -6.01
N ALA A 52 0.58 -5.89 -6.27
CA ALA A 52 -0.72 -5.24 -6.33
C ALA A 52 -1.55 -5.80 -7.48
N TYR A 53 -2.86 -6.00 -7.28
CA TYR A 53 -3.73 -6.53 -8.34
C TYR A 53 -3.72 -5.66 -9.59
N GLY A 54 -3.18 -6.22 -10.68
CA GLY A 54 -3.03 -5.56 -11.97
C GLY A 54 -2.19 -4.27 -11.95
N GLY A 55 -1.48 -3.96 -10.85
CA GLY A 55 -0.84 -2.66 -10.65
C GLY A 55 -1.78 -1.53 -10.24
N ALA A 56 -3.01 -1.84 -9.81
CA ALA A 56 -4.01 -0.87 -9.36
C ALA A 56 -3.57 -0.19 -8.05
N VAL A 57 -2.80 0.88 -8.20
CA VAL A 57 -2.18 1.65 -7.13
C VAL A 57 -2.64 3.08 -7.26
N ILE A 58 -3.03 3.70 -6.15
CA ILE A 58 -3.29 5.13 -6.11
C ILE A 58 -2.38 5.82 -5.10
N VAL A 59 -2.15 7.10 -5.33
CA VAL A 59 -1.55 8.01 -4.36
C VAL A 59 -2.69 8.79 -3.71
N ASP A 60 -2.68 8.84 -2.38
CA ASP A 60 -3.70 9.50 -1.58
C ASP A 60 -3.80 10.99 -1.97
N SER A 61 -5.00 11.54 -1.89
CA SER A 61 -5.30 12.93 -2.25
C SER A 61 -4.41 13.96 -1.54
N THR A 62 -3.97 13.66 -0.32
CA THR A 62 -3.04 14.48 0.49
C THR A 62 -1.58 14.31 0.07
N ALA A 63 -1.21 13.17 -0.50
CA ALA A 63 0.16 12.82 -0.87
C ALA A 63 0.47 13.07 -2.35
N ARG A 64 -0.54 13.18 -3.23
CA ARG A 64 -0.38 13.25 -4.70
C ARG A 64 0.51 14.38 -5.23
N LYS A 65 0.75 15.42 -4.44
CA LYS A 65 1.69 16.50 -4.82
C LYS A 65 3.14 16.06 -4.77
N TYR A 66 3.45 15.03 -3.98
CA TYR A 66 4.81 14.68 -3.60
C TYR A 66 5.23 13.28 -4.07
N PHE A 67 4.26 12.39 -4.35
CA PHE A 67 4.52 11.02 -4.78
C PHE A 67 4.06 10.79 -6.21
N CYS A 68 4.94 10.16 -6.98
CA CYS A 68 4.67 9.85 -8.38
C CYS A 68 3.47 8.90 -8.48
N ALA A 69 2.46 9.28 -9.27
CA ALA A 69 1.24 8.49 -9.46
C ALA A 69 1.43 7.23 -10.33
N SER A 70 2.56 7.12 -11.03
CA SER A 70 2.91 5.90 -11.77
C SER A 70 3.09 4.76 -10.78
N ALA A 71 2.31 3.68 -10.98
CA ALA A 71 2.25 2.53 -10.09
C ALA A 71 3.65 1.97 -9.77
N GLU A 72 4.55 1.91 -10.74
CA GLU A 72 5.87 1.29 -10.58
C GLU A 72 6.93 2.24 -10.04
N CYS A 73 6.65 3.54 -10.03
CA CYS A 73 7.61 4.52 -9.56
C CYS A 73 7.50 4.68 -8.06
N GLY A 74 6.32 5.10 -7.57
CA GLY A 74 6.08 5.42 -6.15
C GLY A 74 7.08 6.42 -5.54
N LYS A 75 7.90 7.08 -6.37
CA LYS A 75 9.02 7.90 -5.89
C LYS A 75 8.48 9.18 -5.28
N PHE A 76 9.00 9.49 -4.10
CA PHE A 76 8.84 10.78 -3.46
C PHE A 76 9.87 11.80 -3.98
N LEU A 77 9.44 13.01 -4.31
CA LEU A 77 10.35 14.14 -4.59
C LEU A 77 10.37 15.12 -3.42
N GLY A 78 10.80 14.67 -2.26
CA GLY A 78 11.38 15.59 -1.27
C GLY A 78 12.82 15.81 -1.65
N ARG A 79 13.22 17.07 -1.83
CA ARG A 79 14.63 17.41 -2.00
C ARG A 79 15.34 17.00 -0.71
N GLU A 80 16.12 15.93 -0.74
CA GLU A 80 17.21 15.81 0.22
C GLU A 80 17.99 17.11 0.05
N SER A 81 18.04 17.93 1.10
CA SER A 81 18.92 19.08 1.10
C SER A 81 20.31 18.51 0.90
N ASN A 82 20.80 18.51 -0.35
CA ASN A 82 22.15 18.11 -0.69
C ASN A 82 23.05 19.03 0.14
N GLY A 83 23.50 18.51 1.28
CA GLY A 83 24.41 19.18 2.20
C GLY A 83 25.81 19.35 1.61
N ASN A 84 25.97 19.15 0.30
CA ASN A 84 27.14 19.54 -0.47
C ASN A 84 27.09 21.05 -0.75
N GLY A 85 26.83 21.86 0.28
CA GLY A 85 27.43 23.18 0.28
C GLY A 85 28.92 22.93 0.30
N GLU A 86 29.61 23.22 -0.81
CA GLU A 86 31.04 23.44 -0.80
C GLU A 86 31.33 24.34 0.41
N GLN A 87 31.97 23.76 1.43
CA GLN A 87 32.53 24.55 2.51
C GLN A 87 33.61 25.41 1.85
N SER A 88 33.26 26.64 1.50
CA SER A 88 34.27 27.66 1.31
C SER A 88 34.98 27.80 2.66
N GLU A 89 36.18 27.25 2.74
CA GLU A 89 37.14 27.48 3.83
C GLU A 89 37.43 28.97 3.89
N THR A 90 36.70 29.70 4.71
CA THR A 90 37.14 31.01 5.20
C THR A 90 36.96 31.02 6.71
N ASP A 91 38.11 31.00 7.38
CA ASP A 91 38.31 31.04 8.82
C ASP A 91 37.48 32.13 9.51
N SER A 92 36.78 31.75 10.57
CA SER A 92 36.65 32.61 11.76
C SER A 92 36.10 31.81 12.95
N GLU A 93 36.91 31.77 14.00
CA GLU A 93 36.56 31.26 15.32
C GLU A 93 35.39 32.07 15.90
N GLY A 94 34.22 31.44 16.04
CA GLY A 94 33.05 32.07 16.62
C GLY A 94 32.09 31.05 17.21
N LYS A 95 32.14 30.89 18.54
CA LYS A 95 31.23 30.05 19.34
C LYS A 95 29.77 30.45 19.11
N GLY A 96 28.93 29.50 18.73
CA GLY A 96 27.47 29.67 18.72
C GLY A 96 26.75 28.49 18.08
N GLY A 97 26.34 27.51 18.88
CA GLY A 97 25.59 26.34 18.43
C GLY A 97 24.18 26.71 17.97
N HIS A 98 23.98 26.82 16.66
CA HIS A 98 22.66 26.81 16.07
C HIS A 98 22.32 25.41 15.54
N SER A 99 21.26 24.84 16.10
CA SER A 99 20.54 23.70 15.53
C SER A 99 20.25 23.99 14.05
N ARG A 100 20.85 23.22 13.15
CA ARG A 100 20.53 23.27 11.72
C ARG A 100 19.10 22.75 11.54
N ASP A 101 18.14 23.67 11.52
CA ASP A 101 16.78 23.41 11.07
C ASP A 101 16.82 23.10 9.57
N CYS A 102 17.04 21.82 9.23
CA CYS A 102 16.91 21.28 7.89
C CYS A 102 15.42 21.20 7.47
N ARG A 103 14.75 22.36 7.36
CA ARG A 103 13.43 22.44 6.72
C ARG A 103 13.62 22.40 5.21
N ALA A 104 13.76 21.20 4.64
CA ALA A 104 13.64 21.02 3.21
C ALA A 104 12.23 21.47 2.76
N THR A 105 12.13 22.49 1.93
CA THR A 105 10.87 22.89 1.30
C THR A 105 10.49 21.80 0.30
N LEU A 106 9.35 21.14 0.51
CA LEU A 106 8.85 20.17 -0.45
C LEU A 106 8.34 20.90 -1.70
N GLU A 107 8.98 20.64 -2.84
CA GLU A 107 8.50 21.11 -4.13
C GLU A 107 7.49 20.12 -4.72
N PRO A 108 6.41 20.60 -5.36
CA PRO A 108 5.47 19.72 -6.04
C PRO A 108 6.15 18.98 -7.20
N LEU A 109 5.63 17.81 -7.55
CA LEU A 109 6.08 17.05 -8.70
C LEU A 109 5.98 17.87 -10.01
N PRO A 110 7.02 17.82 -10.87
CA PRO A 110 7.13 18.73 -12.01
C PRO A 110 6.18 18.43 -13.17
N PHE A 111 5.60 17.22 -13.24
CA PHE A 111 4.74 16.81 -14.37
C PHE A 111 3.33 16.48 -13.88
N GLY A 112 2.33 17.25 -14.31
CA GLY A 112 0.91 16.91 -14.15
C GLY A 112 0.38 16.12 -15.36
N CYS A 113 -0.91 15.75 -15.31
CA CYS A 113 -1.59 15.24 -16.49
C CYS A 113 -1.63 16.28 -17.61
N ALA A 114 -1.29 15.88 -18.85
CA ALA A 114 -1.31 16.75 -20.02
C ALA A 114 -2.71 17.32 -20.36
N ARG A 115 -3.78 16.63 -19.95
CA ARG A 115 -5.16 17.10 -20.08
C ARG A 115 -5.63 18.00 -18.94
N GLY A 116 -4.79 18.26 -17.94
CA GLY A 116 -5.10 19.16 -16.84
C GLY A 116 -6.15 18.64 -15.86
N CYS A 117 -6.34 17.31 -15.72
CA CYS A 117 -7.32 16.75 -14.79
C CYS A 117 -7.04 17.06 -13.30
N GLY A 118 -5.78 17.41 -12.96
CA GLY A 118 -5.37 17.75 -11.60
C GLY A 118 -5.39 16.60 -10.59
N THR A 119 -5.57 15.35 -11.03
CA THR A 119 -5.69 14.18 -10.14
C THR A 119 -4.40 13.39 -9.95
N VAL A 120 -3.39 13.64 -10.80
CA VAL A 120 -2.11 12.94 -10.85
C VAL A 120 -0.95 13.91 -10.95
N ALA A 121 0.20 13.50 -10.40
CA ALA A 121 1.47 14.14 -10.67
C ALA A 121 2.59 13.09 -10.75
N TYR A 122 3.65 13.40 -11.49
CA TYR A 122 4.71 12.47 -11.86
C TYR A 122 6.09 13.09 -11.69
N CYS A 123 7.08 12.24 -11.35
CA CYS A 123 8.47 12.68 -11.23
C CYS A 123 9.18 12.84 -12.57
N SER A 124 8.66 12.26 -13.66
CA SER A 124 9.23 12.36 -14.99
C SER A 124 8.17 12.21 -16.08
N LYS A 125 8.47 12.72 -17.28
CA LYS A 125 7.65 12.50 -18.48
C LYS A 125 7.44 11.01 -18.76
N HIS A 126 8.50 10.21 -18.60
CA HIS A 126 8.45 8.76 -18.77
C HIS A 126 7.41 8.10 -17.84
N CYS A 127 7.40 8.47 -16.56
CA CYS A 127 6.38 7.97 -15.62
C CYS A 127 4.96 8.41 -16.01
N SER A 128 4.80 9.63 -16.54
CA SER A 128 3.49 10.12 -17.00
C SER A 128 2.99 9.39 -18.25
N GLU A 129 3.87 9.12 -19.22
CA GLU A 129 3.53 8.38 -20.46
C GLU A 129 3.20 6.93 -20.15
N ARG A 130 3.92 6.33 -19.19
CA ARG A 130 3.65 4.97 -18.74
C ARG A 130 2.30 4.86 -18.02
N ASP A 131 2.07 5.65 -16.97
CA ASP A 131 0.78 5.63 -16.25
C ASP A 131 -0.39 5.95 -17.20
N TRP A 132 -0.16 6.81 -18.22
CA TRP A 132 -1.12 7.05 -19.29
C TRP A 132 -1.52 5.78 -20.03
N ASN A 133 -0.55 4.98 -20.46
CA ASN A 133 -0.80 3.73 -21.19
C ASN A 133 -1.46 2.68 -20.29
N ASP A 134 -1.11 2.64 -19.01
CA ASP A 134 -1.59 1.59 -18.10
C ASP A 134 -2.97 1.86 -17.53
N PHE A 135 -3.20 3.09 -17.03
CA PHE A 135 -4.40 3.44 -16.27
C PHE A 135 -4.96 4.80 -16.62
N HIS A 136 -4.13 5.84 -16.64
CA HIS A 136 -4.60 7.21 -16.63
C HIS A 136 -5.42 7.58 -17.86
N SER A 137 -5.12 7.02 -19.03
CA SER A 137 -5.95 7.24 -20.24
C SER A 137 -7.41 6.79 -20.06
N TYR A 138 -7.65 5.75 -19.26
CA TYR A 138 -8.98 5.22 -18.96
C TYR A 138 -9.71 5.99 -17.86
N GLU A 139 -8.99 6.53 -16.86
CA GLU A 139 -9.60 7.20 -15.71
C GLU A 139 -9.64 8.74 -15.82
N CYS A 140 -8.81 9.35 -16.69
CA CYS A 140 -8.56 10.80 -16.68
C CYS A 140 -9.84 11.63 -16.82
N GLU A 141 -10.64 11.38 -17.85
CA GLU A 141 -11.83 12.19 -18.12
C GLU A 141 -12.98 11.85 -17.15
N PHE A 142 -13.12 10.58 -16.77
CA PHE A 142 -14.06 10.16 -15.73
C PHE A 142 -13.78 10.90 -14.42
N LEU A 143 -12.55 10.82 -13.91
CA LEU A 143 -12.17 11.47 -12.65
C LEU A 143 -12.27 12.99 -12.77
N ALA A 144 -11.91 13.60 -13.91
CA ALA A 144 -12.08 15.04 -14.09
C ALA A 144 -13.54 15.51 -13.94
N LYS A 145 -14.53 14.65 -14.24
CA LYS A 145 -15.96 14.93 -14.04
C LYS A 145 -16.44 14.63 -12.61
N GLN A 146 -15.83 13.66 -11.92
CA GLN A 146 -16.20 13.32 -10.54
C GLN A 146 -15.50 14.21 -9.49
N VAL A 147 -14.38 14.83 -9.84
CA VAL A 147 -13.53 15.57 -8.91
C VAL A 147 -13.81 17.05 -9.01
N LEU A 148 -14.08 17.70 -7.87
CA LEU A 148 -13.91 19.15 -7.80
C LEU A 148 -12.44 19.45 -8.08
N PRO A 149 -12.12 20.21 -9.16
CA PRO A 149 -10.73 20.50 -9.49
C PRO A 149 -10.03 21.02 -8.25
N TYR A 150 -8.84 20.49 -7.97
CA TYR A 150 -8.06 20.91 -6.82
C TYR A 150 -7.83 22.42 -6.92
N CYS A 151 -8.50 23.22 -6.08
CA CYS A 151 -8.33 24.67 -5.99
C CYS A 151 -7.00 25.05 -5.32
N GLY A 152 -5.92 24.32 -5.60
CA GLY A 152 -4.58 24.70 -5.18
C GLY A 152 -4.08 25.89 -5.99
N PRO A 153 -3.19 26.73 -5.41
CA PRO A 153 -2.68 27.96 -6.05
C PRO A 153 -1.89 27.75 -7.35
N HIS A 154 -1.67 26.50 -7.79
CA HIS A 154 -0.90 26.14 -8.99
C HIS A 154 -1.74 25.62 -10.17
N ALA A 155 -3.07 25.71 -10.13
CA ALA A 155 -3.93 25.35 -11.26
C ALA A 155 -3.61 26.14 -12.56
N ASN A 156 -2.85 27.24 -12.46
CA ASN A 156 -2.47 28.10 -13.58
C ASN A 156 -1.13 27.76 -14.27
N LEU A 157 -0.45 26.66 -13.91
CA LEU A 157 0.85 26.30 -14.52
C LEU A 157 0.76 25.47 -15.82
N VAL A 158 -0.44 25.22 -16.37
CA VAL A 158 -0.58 24.49 -17.63
C VAL A 158 -0.86 25.46 -18.79
N ASN A 159 0.20 26.12 -19.26
CA ASN A 159 0.27 26.60 -20.65
C ASN A 159 1.20 25.66 -21.41
N ILE A 160 0.71 24.46 -21.71
CA ILE A 160 1.37 23.56 -22.66
C ILE A 160 0.75 23.86 -24.03
N PRO A 161 1.51 24.37 -25.03
CA PRO A 161 0.99 24.53 -26.38
C PRO A 161 0.60 23.15 -26.95
N PRO A 162 -0.50 23.04 -27.71
CA PRO A 162 -0.85 21.79 -28.38
C PRO A 162 0.33 21.36 -29.26
N SER A 163 0.85 20.15 -29.04
CA SER A 163 1.91 19.59 -29.88
C SER A 163 1.37 19.30 -31.29
N PRO A 164 2.08 19.69 -32.36
CA PRO A 164 1.72 19.39 -33.72
C PRO A 164 2.35 18.06 -34.15
N LEU A 165 1.60 16.97 -34.08
CA LEU A 165 1.96 15.73 -34.77
C LEU A 165 0.71 15.12 -35.42
N THR A 166 0.48 15.52 -36.67
CA THR A 166 0.21 14.62 -37.82
C THR A 166 0.18 15.45 -39.11
N ASN A 167 1.23 15.36 -39.92
CA ASN A 167 1.27 15.63 -41.37
C ASN A 167 2.18 14.53 -41.96
N GLY A 168 1.87 13.82 -43.05
CA GLY A 168 0.69 13.84 -43.90
C GLY A 168 0.79 12.71 -44.94
N SER A 169 -0.29 12.52 -45.69
CA SER A 169 -0.27 11.90 -47.02
C SER A 169 -1.40 12.51 -47.83
N THR A 170 -1.01 13.16 -48.92
CA THR A 170 -1.83 13.79 -49.94
C THR A 170 -2.64 12.75 -50.73
N GLY A 171 -3.92 13.03 -51.01
CA GLY A 171 -4.71 12.23 -51.94
C GLY A 171 -6.18 12.65 -52.03
N ASN A 172 -6.46 13.57 -52.96
CA ASN A 172 -7.72 13.90 -53.65
C ASN A 172 -9.07 13.35 -53.13
N GLY A 173 -9.97 14.30 -52.83
CA GLY A 173 -11.27 14.41 -53.51
C GLY A 173 -12.30 13.31 -53.30
N HIS A 174 -13.09 13.42 -52.24
CA HIS A 174 -14.56 13.29 -52.24
C HIS A 174 -15.07 13.60 -50.83
N THR A 175 -16.00 14.55 -50.72
CA THR A 175 -16.76 14.82 -49.50
C THR A 175 -17.89 13.80 -49.36
N PRO A 176 -17.97 13.02 -48.27
CA PRO A 176 -19.23 12.47 -47.83
C PRO A 176 -19.77 13.34 -46.70
N GLU A 177 -20.94 13.95 -46.93
CA GLU A 177 -21.86 14.29 -45.85
C GLU A 177 -22.11 13.03 -45.03
N SER A 178 -21.58 12.98 -43.81
CA SER A 178 -22.01 12.01 -42.81
C SER A 178 -22.66 12.76 -41.66
N GLN A 179 -23.98 12.65 -41.62
CA GLN A 179 -24.84 12.99 -40.50
C GLN A 179 -24.52 12.01 -39.36
N ASN A 180 -23.67 12.39 -38.43
CA ASN A 180 -23.62 11.78 -37.11
C ASN A 180 -24.19 12.79 -36.11
N GLY A 181 -25.52 12.83 -36.05
CA GLY A 181 -26.26 13.45 -34.96
C GLY A 181 -26.15 12.58 -33.70
N PHE A 182 -25.05 12.71 -32.97
CA PHE A 182 -25.06 12.42 -31.54
C PHE A 182 -25.88 13.54 -30.89
N LYS A 183 -27.14 13.24 -30.57
CA LYS A 183 -27.90 14.08 -29.64
C LYS A 183 -27.14 14.04 -28.32
N GLU A 184 -26.67 15.21 -27.88
CA GLU A 184 -26.38 15.47 -26.47
C GLU A 184 -27.69 15.31 -25.70
N ASP A 185 -28.02 14.06 -25.36
CA ASP A 185 -28.99 13.82 -24.32
C ASP A 185 -28.40 14.42 -23.06
N LYS A 186 -29.13 15.43 -22.55
CA LYS A 186 -28.90 16.07 -21.26
C LYS A 186 -28.97 14.99 -20.17
N LEU A 187 -27.91 14.23 -19.97
CA LEU A 187 -27.60 13.62 -18.68
C LEU A 187 -27.41 14.82 -17.75
N GLY A 188 -28.49 15.20 -17.07
CA GLY A 188 -28.46 16.27 -16.08
C GLY A 188 -27.31 15.97 -15.13
N ALA A 189 -26.35 16.90 -15.05
CA ALA A 189 -25.26 16.81 -14.10
C ALA A 189 -25.88 16.70 -12.71
N LEU A 190 -25.98 15.46 -12.21
CA LEU A 190 -26.42 15.21 -10.84
C LEU A 190 -25.46 15.99 -9.95
N PRO A 191 -25.96 16.83 -9.03
CA PRO A 191 -25.11 17.56 -8.11
C PRO A 191 -24.14 16.56 -7.47
N LEU A 192 -22.84 16.85 -7.52
CA LEU A 192 -21.84 16.08 -6.78
C LEU A 192 -22.32 15.96 -5.34
N THR A 193 -22.75 14.75 -4.96
CA THR A 193 -23.26 14.48 -3.62
C THR A 193 -22.18 14.86 -2.61
N SER A 194 -22.57 15.38 -1.44
CA SER A 194 -21.64 15.71 -0.35
C SER A 194 -20.65 14.58 -0.05
N THR A 195 -21.08 13.32 -0.23
CA THR A 195 -20.28 12.10 -0.12
C THR A 195 -19.00 12.11 -0.96
N LEU A 196 -19.07 12.49 -2.25
CA LEU A 196 -17.90 12.48 -3.14
C LEU A 196 -16.92 13.63 -2.87
N ARG A 197 -17.28 14.56 -1.97
CA ARG A 197 -16.35 15.59 -1.49
C ARG A 197 -15.47 15.09 -0.35
N ASN A 198 -15.77 13.94 0.24
CA ASN A 198 -14.91 13.31 1.22
C ASN A 198 -13.66 12.77 0.50
N PRO A 199 -12.44 13.25 0.82
CA PRO A 199 -11.21 12.79 0.19
C PRO A 199 -11.00 11.28 0.29
N TYR A 200 -11.43 10.67 1.41
CA TYR A 200 -11.37 9.22 1.60
C TYR A 200 -12.21 8.48 0.56
N VAL A 201 -13.47 8.91 0.38
CA VAL A 201 -14.39 8.32 -0.61
C VAL A 201 -13.86 8.44 -2.02
N HIS A 202 -13.29 9.59 -2.32
CA HIS A 202 -12.65 9.83 -3.60
C HIS A 202 -11.46 8.88 -3.85
N ASP A 203 -10.60 8.70 -2.85
CA ASP A 203 -9.40 7.90 -2.99
C ASP A 203 -9.76 6.42 -3.21
N TYR A 204 -10.69 5.84 -2.44
CA TYR A 204 -11.08 4.45 -2.71
C TYR A 204 -11.92 4.27 -3.98
N LEU A 205 -12.76 5.24 -4.37
CA LEU A 205 -13.42 5.22 -5.70
C LEU A 205 -12.36 5.12 -6.81
N ARG A 206 -11.31 5.93 -6.70
CA ARG A 206 -10.20 5.93 -7.67
C ARG A 206 -9.44 4.60 -7.68
N LEU A 207 -9.21 4.00 -6.52
CA LEU A 207 -8.63 2.66 -6.43
C LEU A 207 -9.50 1.64 -7.18
N LEU A 208 -10.81 1.64 -6.92
CA LEU A 208 -11.76 0.73 -7.55
C LEU A 208 -11.89 0.93 -9.06
N VAL A 209 -11.77 2.18 -9.54
CA VAL A 209 -11.64 2.49 -10.97
C VAL A 209 -10.42 1.78 -11.57
N ARG A 210 -9.23 1.89 -10.95
CA ARG A 210 -8.02 1.18 -11.43
C ARG A 210 -8.17 -0.34 -11.36
N VAL A 211 -8.85 -0.87 -10.35
CA VAL A 211 -9.17 -2.31 -10.23
C VAL A 211 -10.06 -2.78 -11.39
N LEU A 212 -11.10 -2.02 -11.75
CA LEU A 212 -11.94 -2.33 -12.92
C LEU A 212 -11.18 -2.18 -14.24
N THR A 213 -10.31 -1.18 -14.38
CA THR A 213 -9.44 -1.03 -15.55
C THR A 213 -8.48 -2.20 -15.71
N ALA A 214 -7.87 -2.67 -14.62
CA ALA A 214 -7.04 -3.87 -14.63
C ALA A 214 -7.85 -5.10 -15.10
N ARG A 215 -9.08 -5.27 -14.57
CA ARG A 215 -9.97 -6.34 -15.03
C ARG A 215 -10.36 -6.21 -16.51
N PHE A 216 -10.62 -5.00 -16.97
CA PHE A 216 -10.92 -4.74 -18.38
C PHE A 216 -9.75 -5.12 -19.30
N LYS A 217 -8.51 -4.79 -18.93
CA LYS A 217 -7.30 -5.19 -19.66
C LYS A 217 -7.18 -6.72 -19.73
N GLU A 218 -7.44 -7.43 -18.63
CA GLU A 218 -7.49 -8.90 -18.61
C GLU A 218 -8.52 -9.46 -19.62
N LEU A 219 -9.74 -8.90 -19.64
CA LEU A 219 -10.81 -9.34 -20.54
C LEU A 219 -10.50 -9.10 -22.02
N ARG A 220 -9.78 -8.02 -22.33
CA ARG A 220 -9.33 -7.71 -23.71
C ARG A 220 -8.18 -8.61 -24.15
N GLY A 221 -7.67 -9.47 -23.26
CA GLY A 221 -6.47 -10.23 -23.52
C GLY A 221 -5.32 -9.33 -23.92
N GLN A 222 -5.25 -8.10 -23.39
CA GLN A 222 -4.07 -7.23 -23.46
C GLN A 222 -3.18 -7.68 -22.29
N PRO A 223 -2.32 -8.69 -22.53
CA PRO A 223 -1.52 -9.27 -21.49
C PRO A 223 -0.20 -8.53 -21.61
N ASP A 224 -0.14 -7.29 -21.16
CA ASP A 224 1.16 -6.71 -20.88
C ASP A 224 1.69 -7.54 -19.69
N ASP A 225 2.37 -8.63 -20.02
CA ASP A 225 3.15 -9.52 -19.14
C ASP A 225 2.44 -10.40 -18.09
N VAL A 226 1.14 -10.68 -18.14
CA VAL A 226 0.58 -11.74 -17.27
C VAL A 226 0.95 -13.11 -17.86
N PRO A 227 1.85 -13.89 -17.23
CA PRO A 227 2.11 -15.23 -17.71
C PRO A 227 0.82 -16.00 -17.56
N VAL A 228 0.28 -16.48 -18.68
CA VAL A 228 -0.81 -17.47 -18.71
C VAL A 228 -0.27 -18.75 -18.10
N ASN A 229 -0.17 -18.78 -16.78
CA ASN A 229 0.20 -19.96 -16.03
C ASN A 229 -0.98 -20.91 -16.15
N GLY A 230 -0.81 -21.93 -16.99
CA GLY A 230 -1.75 -23.02 -17.17
C GLY A 230 -2.27 -23.49 -15.82
N HIS A 231 -3.59 -23.67 -15.73
CA HIS A 231 -4.30 -24.12 -14.55
C HIS A 231 -3.78 -25.49 -14.08
N SER A 232 -2.68 -25.51 -13.31
CA SER A 232 -2.32 -26.70 -12.54
C SER A 232 -3.30 -26.76 -11.38
N ASN A 233 -4.15 -27.78 -11.36
CA ASN A 233 -5.11 -28.09 -10.28
C ASN A 233 -4.40 -28.58 -8.99
N THR A 234 -3.21 -28.06 -8.68
CA THR A 234 -2.55 -28.38 -7.41
C THR A 234 -3.09 -27.47 -6.32
N PRO A 235 -3.42 -27.98 -5.13
CA PRO A 235 -3.93 -27.18 -4.01
C PRO A 235 -2.92 -26.12 -3.48
N TYR A 236 -1.70 -26.08 -4.05
CA TYR A 236 -0.67 -25.05 -3.79
C TYR A 236 -0.79 -23.82 -4.71
N SER A 237 -1.76 -23.78 -5.64
CA SER A 237 -1.98 -22.65 -6.55
C SER A 237 -2.48 -21.36 -5.88
N ALA A 238 -2.60 -21.32 -4.54
CA ALA A 238 -3.09 -20.17 -3.77
C ALA A 238 -2.00 -19.12 -3.51
N LEU A 239 -0.71 -19.48 -3.62
CA LEU A 239 0.42 -18.55 -3.50
C LEU A 239 0.98 -18.24 -4.90
N ARG A 240 0.11 -17.79 -5.81
CA ARG A 240 0.58 -17.20 -7.07
C ARG A 240 1.31 -15.90 -6.77
N SER A 241 2.37 -15.63 -7.52
CA SER A 241 3.08 -14.35 -7.43
C SER A 241 2.23 -13.18 -7.93
N VAL A 242 1.36 -13.43 -8.92
CA VAL A 242 0.48 -12.44 -9.53
C VAL A 242 -0.97 -12.76 -9.16
N PRO A 243 -1.67 -11.88 -8.43
CA PRO A 243 -3.08 -12.05 -8.13
C PRO A 243 -3.93 -11.92 -9.40
N CYS A 244 -5.05 -12.65 -9.47
CA CYS A 244 -6.02 -12.56 -10.55
C CYS A 244 -7.38 -12.06 -10.06
N TRP A 245 -8.29 -11.78 -10.99
CA TRP A 245 -9.62 -11.28 -10.64
C TRP A 245 -10.42 -12.19 -9.69
N ALA A 246 -10.28 -13.50 -9.84
CA ALA A 246 -10.94 -14.45 -8.95
C ALA A 246 -10.46 -14.28 -7.49
N ASP A 247 -9.20 -13.90 -7.27
CA ASP A 247 -8.67 -13.64 -5.94
C ASP A 247 -9.33 -12.39 -5.33
N VAL A 248 -9.49 -11.32 -6.12
CA VAL A 248 -10.22 -10.10 -5.73
C VAL A 248 -11.67 -10.41 -5.35
N LEU A 249 -12.38 -11.17 -6.19
CA LEU A 249 -13.76 -11.56 -5.90
C LEU A 249 -13.88 -12.50 -4.69
N SER A 250 -12.82 -13.24 -4.37
CA SER A 250 -12.81 -14.10 -3.20
C SER A 250 -12.67 -13.33 -1.90
N MET A 251 -12.19 -12.09 -1.90
CA MET A 251 -11.97 -11.31 -0.67
C MET A 251 -13.26 -11.13 0.13
N THR A 252 -13.10 -10.99 1.45
CA THR A 252 -14.20 -10.88 2.39
C THR A 252 -14.88 -9.51 2.23
N SER A 253 -16.20 -9.47 2.08
CA SER A 253 -16.93 -8.20 1.95
C SER A 253 -17.47 -7.66 3.27
N ASN A 254 -17.73 -8.50 4.26
CA ASN A 254 -18.46 -8.15 5.50
C ASN A 254 -19.69 -7.26 5.27
N ILE A 255 -20.33 -7.33 4.10
CA ILE A 255 -21.35 -6.36 3.69
C ILE A 255 -22.54 -6.31 4.66
N LYS A 256 -22.82 -7.42 5.35
CA LYS A 256 -23.90 -7.56 6.32
C LYS A 256 -23.59 -6.94 7.68
N GLU A 257 -22.31 -6.70 7.97
CA GLU A 257 -21.85 -6.15 9.25
C GLU A 257 -21.71 -4.61 9.20
N PHE A 258 -21.69 -4.01 8.00
CA PHE A 258 -21.76 -2.56 7.85
C PHE A 258 -23.17 -2.04 8.21
N SER A 259 -23.24 -0.81 8.71
CA SER A 259 -24.53 -0.15 8.96
C SER A 259 -25.32 0.06 7.67
N GLU A 260 -26.65 -0.05 7.77
CA GLU A 260 -27.56 0.17 6.65
C GLU A 260 -27.37 1.56 6.01
N ASP A 261 -27.16 2.60 6.82
CA ASP A 261 -26.87 3.96 6.33
C ASP A 261 -25.58 4.04 5.49
N ARG A 262 -24.52 3.30 5.87
CA ARG A 262 -23.26 3.31 5.12
C ARG A 262 -23.41 2.57 3.80
N VAL A 263 -24.11 1.44 3.81
CA VAL A 263 -24.36 0.61 2.62
C VAL A 263 -25.28 1.34 1.64
N SER A 264 -26.44 1.82 2.11
CA SER A 264 -27.44 2.49 1.27
C SER A 264 -27.05 3.91 0.87
N GLY A 265 -26.17 4.57 1.62
CA GLY A 265 -25.65 5.90 1.34
C GLY A 265 -24.33 5.85 0.56
N GLU A 266 -23.21 5.84 1.28
CA GLU A 266 -21.88 6.01 0.73
C GLU A 266 -21.52 4.90 -0.29
N PHE A 267 -21.69 3.63 0.08
CA PHE A 267 -21.31 2.52 -0.80
C PHE A 267 -22.16 2.48 -2.06
N GLN A 268 -23.46 2.75 -1.96
CA GLN A 268 -24.35 2.79 -3.12
C GLN A 268 -23.97 3.90 -4.10
N VAL A 269 -23.53 5.07 -3.60
CA VAL A 269 -23.02 6.16 -4.45
C VAL A 269 -21.79 5.72 -5.22
N VAL A 270 -20.82 5.10 -4.55
CA VAL A 270 -19.60 4.61 -5.22
C VAL A 270 -19.90 3.48 -6.19
N ALA A 271 -20.72 2.49 -5.80
CA ALA A 271 -21.14 1.40 -6.66
C ALA A 271 -21.83 1.91 -7.95
N SER A 272 -22.69 2.92 -7.84
CA SER A 272 -23.32 3.58 -8.99
C SER A 272 -22.29 4.22 -9.92
N LYS A 273 -21.26 4.89 -9.37
CA LYS A 273 -20.17 5.47 -10.16
C LYS A 273 -19.27 4.43 -10.82
N LEU A 274 -19.04 3.29 -10.17
CA LEU A 274 -18.31 2.18 -10.77
C LEU A 274 -19.08 1.53 -11.92
N ARG A 275 -20.41 1.41 -11.78
CA ARG A 275 -21.29 0.97 -12.87
C ARG A 275 -21.25 1.94 -14.06
N GLU A 276 -21.41 3.24 -13.80
CA GLU A 276 -21.25 4.29 -14.81
C GLU A 276 -19.90 4.18 -15.51
N TYR A 277 -18.82 3.99 -14.75
CA TYR A 277 -17.48 3.81 -15.28
C TYR A 277 -17.37 2.58 -16.20
N ALA A 278 -17.78 1.42 -15.72
CA ALA A 278 -17.71 0.17 -16.49
C ALA A 278 -18.51 0.24 -17.79
N GLU A 279 -19.78 0.65 -17.71
CA GLU A 279 -20.70 0.59 -18.84
C GLU A 279 -20.45 1.71 -19.85
N HIS A 280 -20.25 2.95 -19.38
CA HIS A 280 -20.09 4.10 -20.28
C HIS A 280 -18.66 4.30 -20.76
N TRP A 281 -17.66 4.09 -19.90
CA TRP A 281 -16.27 4.43 -20.21
C TRP A 281 -15.46 3.25 -20.71
N LEU A 282 -15.64 2.07 -20.10
CA LEU A 282 -14.96 0.85 -20.55
C LEU A 282 -15.76 0.10 -21.64
N GLY A 283 -17.07 0.36 -21.74
CA GLY A 283 -17.95 -0.32 -22.67
C GLY A 283 -18.08 -1.81 -22.36
N VAL A 284 -18.07 -2.17 -21.07
CA VAL A 284 -18.17 -3.54 -20.58
C VAL A 284 -19.31 -3.66 -19.61
N ASP A 285 -20.14 -4.68 -19.80
CA ASP A 285 -21.28 -4.92 -18.92
C ASP A 285 -20.88 -5.66 -17.64
N GLN A 286 -21.83 -5.71 -16.70
CA GLN A 286 -21.65 -6.37 -15.42
C GLN A 286 -21.36 -7.88 -15.56
N ALA A 287 -21.98 -8.57 -16.52
CA ALA A 287 -21.81 -10.01 -16.70
C ALA A 287 -20.41 -10.36 -17.22
N GLN A 288 -19.82 -9.51 -18.05
CA GLN A 288 -18.44 -9.66 -18.51
C GLN A 288 -17.43 -9.45 -17.38
N LEU A 289 -17.65 -8.44 -16.54
CA LEU A 289 -16.75 -8.16 -15.41
C LEU A 289 -16.82 -9.24 -14.34
N PHE A 290 -18.02 -9.62 -13.91
CA PHE A 290 -18.23 -10.43 -12.70
C PHE A 290 -18.75 -11.86 -12.95
N GLY A 291 -19.11 -12.19 -14.20
CA GLY A 291 -19.72 -13.47 -14.58
C GLY A 291 -21.25 -13.44 -14.56
N GLU A 292 -21.88 -14.42 -15.22
CA GLU A 292 -23.34 -14.53 -15.35
C GLU A 292 -24.06 -14.95 -14.06
N LYS A 293 -23.36 -15.65 -13.16
CA LYS A 293 -23.90 -16.12 -11.88
C LYS A 293 -23.54 -15.16 -10.77
N LEU A 294 -24.30 -14.08 -10.69
CA LEU A 294 -24.29 -13.21 -9.54
C LEU A 294 -25.46 -13.58 -8.64
N ASP A 295 -25.19 -13.66 -7.34
CA ASP A 295 -26.25 -13.67 -6.34
C ASP A 295 -27.12 -12.41 -6.50
N SER A 296 -28.27 -12.34 -5.82
CA SER A 296 -29.20 -11.20 -5.90
C SER A 296 -28.62 -9.85 -5.42
N GLN A 297 -27.35 -9.80 -5.02
CA GLN A 297 -26.67 -8.60 -4.55
C GLN A 297 -25.94 -7.89 -5.71
N ASP A 298 -25.95 -6.56 -5.69
CA ASP A 298 -25.21 -5.74 -6.66
C ASP A 298 -23.70 -6.03 -6.54
N PRO A 299 -23.02 -6.53 -7.60
CA PRO A 299 -21.60 -6.86 -7.54
C PRO A 299 -20.70 -5.65 -7.34
N TYR A 300 -21.11 -4.46 -7.79
CA TYR A 300 -20.34 -3.23 -7.58
C TYR A 300 -20.38 -2.86 -6.09
N LEU A 301 -21.52 -3.03 -5.44
CA LEU A 301 -21.66 -2.82 -3.99
C LEU A 301 -20.81 -3.82 -3.20
N LEU A 302 -20.79 -5.09 -3.62
CA LEU A 302 -19.90 -6.10 -3.03
C LEU A 302 -18.43 -5.77 -3.25
N LEU A 303 -18.05 -5.22 -4.41
CA LEU A 303 -16.68 -4.80 -4.69
C LEU A 303 -16.24 -3.65 -3.79
N VAL A 304 -17.11 -2.65 -3.54
CA VAL A 304 -16.86 -1.58 -2.56
C VAL A 304 -16.63 -2.15 -1.16
N ALA A 305 -17.55 -3.00 -0.69
CA ALA A 305 -17.43 -3.61 0.64
C ALA A 305 -16.17 -4.49 0.80
N ARG A 306 -15.74 -5.15 -0.28
CA ARG A 306 -14.47 -5.90 -0.32
C ARG A 306 -13.26 -4.97 -0.25
N GLU A 307 -13.23 -3.87 -0.97
CA GLU A 307 -12.11 -2.93 -0.87
C GLU A 307 -11.96 -2.40 0.55
N GLU A 308 -13.05 -1.96 1.15
CA GLU A 308 -13.11 -1.42 2.52
C GLU A 308 -12.56 -2.38 3.59
N CYS A 309 -12.69 -3.68 3.37
CA CYS A 309 -12.20 -4.70 4.32
C CYS A 309 -10.77 -5.17 4.02
N ASN A 310 -10.21 -4.90 2.83
CA ASN A 310 -9.01 -5.60 2.35
C ASN A 310 -7.95 -4.71 1.69
N SER A 311 -8.19 -3.40 1.55
CA SER A 311 -7.17 -2.49 1.00
C SER A 311 -6.00 -2.32 1.97
N PHE A 312 -4.82 -2.14 1.41
CA PHE A 312 -3.59 -1.91 2.16
C PHE A 312 -3.10 -0.50 1.89
N GLY A 313 -2.78 0.21 2.97
CA GLY A 313 -1.99 1.43 2.88
C GLY A 313 -0.61 1.15 2.33
N LEU A 314 -0.10 2.10 1.55
CA LEU A 314 1.28 2.18 1.10
C LEU A 314 1.99 3.20 1.97
N TYR A 315 3.12 2.79 2.52
CA TYR A 315 3.78 3.55 3.56
C TYR A 315 5.24 3.81 3.25
N THR A 316 5.71 4.93 3.78
CA THR A 316 7.08 5.39 3.66
C THR A 316 7.62 5.80 5.03
N HIS A 317 8.92 5.57 5.22
CA HIS A 317 9.66 5.89 6.45
C HIS A 317 10.53 7.13 6.30
N SER A 318 10.71 7.62 5.07
CA SER A 318 11.75 8.61 4.74
C SER A 318 11.23 10.05 4.72
N ILE A 319 9.99 10.30 5.14
CA ILE A 319 9.30 11.55 4.81
C ILE A 319 8.78 12.21 6.08
N THR A 320 9.18 13.45 6.27
CA THR A 320 8.55 14.36 7.22
C THR A 320 7.70 15.32 6.38
N MET A 321 6.39 15.06 6.28
CA MET A 321 5.48 16.00 5.62
C MET A 321 5.51 17.37 6.34
N PRO A 322 5.32 18.48 5.61
CA PRO A 322 5.36 19.81 6.19
C PRO A 322 4.27 19.90 7.27
N GLU A 323 4.61 20.53 8.39
CA GLU A 323 3.73 20.61 9.57
C GLU A 323 2.34 21.19 9.24
N ALA A 324 2.27 22.13 8.28
CA ALA A 324 1.04 22.77 7.83
C ALA A 324 0.07 21.85 7.05
N GLU A 325 0.54 20.70 6.54
CA GLU A 325 -0.30 19.72 5.83
C GLU A 325 -0.57 18.45 6.66
N ARG A 326 -0.06 18.36 7.89
CA ARG A 326 -0.49 17.31 8.83
C ARG A 326 -1.92 17.64 9.28
N SER A 327 -2.79 16.63 9.27
CA SER A 327 -4.18 16.74 9.72
C SER A 327 -4.27 17.58 11.01
N THR A 328 -5.16 18.57 11.02
CA THR A 328 -5.36 19.57 12.08
C THR A 328 -5.93 19.01 13.39
N GLU A 329 -5.87 17.70 13.60
CA GLU A 329 -6.27 17.08 14.86
C GLU A 329 -5.34 17.55 16.00
N PRO A 330 -5.87 17.95 17.18
CA PRO A 330 -5.08 18.66 18.19
C PRO A 330 -3.89 17.83 18.69
N LEU A 331 -2.69 18.34 18.38
CA LEU A 331 -1.40 17.66 18.52
C LEU A 331 -0.61 18.18 19.73
N ALA A 332 -1.08 17.94 20.95
CA ALA A 332 -0.49 18.60 22.12
C ALA A 332 0.88 18.06 22.60
N THR A 333 1.50 17.02 22.01
CA THR A 333 2.77 16.44 22.53
C THR A 333 3.68 15.76 21.48
N GLN A 334 3.61 16.07 20.18
CA GLN A 334 4.45 15.39 19.17
C GLN A 334 5.86 15.97 19.03
N THR A 335 6.76 15.60 19.93
CA THR A 335 8.22 15.56 19.69
C THR A 335 8.69 14.17 19.23
N GLN A 336 7.75 13.28 18.87
CA GLN A 336 8.05 11.91 18.45
C GLN A 336 8.49 11.87 16.97
N PRO A 337 9.56 11.12 16.64
CA PRO A 337 10.06 10.98 15.27
C PRO A 337 9.00 10.39 14.34
N SER A 338 9.12 10.75 13.05
CA SER A 338 8.15 10.53 11.97
C SER A 338 7.49 9.15 12.03
N SER A 339 6.21 9.11 12.41
CA SER A 339 5.40 7.92 12.27
C SER A 339 5.35 7.48 10.80
N ARG A 340 5.16 6.18 10.60
CA ARG A 340 4.84 5.56 9.30
C ARG A 340 3.73 6.37 8.61
N GLN A 341 4.04 7.02 7.50
CA GLN A 341 3.09 7.86 6.76
C GLN A 341 2.49 7.07 5.60
N SER A 342 1.16 7.02 5.55
CA SER A 342 0.45 6.54 4.34
C SER A 342 0.63 7.56 3.23
N TYR A 343 0.87 7.08 2.02
CA TYR A 343 0.92 7.91 0.81
C TYR A 343 0.02 7.38 -0.30
N GLY A 344 -0.56 6.19 -0.14
CA GLY A 344 -1.32 5.55 -1.20
C GLY A 344 -2.08 4.34 -0.70
N LEU A 345 -2.88 3.77 -1.59
CA LEU A 345 -3.71 2.61 -1.34
C LEU A 345 -3.65 1.64 -2.52
N THR A 346 -3.75 0.35 -2.23
CA THR A 346 -3.86 -0.71 -3.24
C THR A 346 -4.49 -1.97 -2.66
N ILE A 347 -4.69 -2.99 -3.50
CA ILE A 347 -5.26 -4.29 -3.12
C ILE A 347 -4.23 -5.39 -3.36
N TYR A 348 -3.97 -6.17 -2.31
CA TYR A 348 -3.15 -7.39 -2.34
C TYR A 348 -4.02 -8.59 -1.94
N PRO A 349 -4.76 -9.23 -2.88
CA PRO A 349 -5.74 -10.26 -2.53
C PRO A 349 -5.17 -11.43 -1.72
N THR A 350 -3.95 -11.86 -2.04
CA THR A 350 -3.26 -12.93 -1.30
C THR A 350 -2.90 -12.52 0.13
N ALA A 351 -2.55 -11.24 0.35
CA ALA A 351 -2.22 -10.72 1.67
C ALA A 351 -3.45 -10.57 2.58
N ALA A 352 -4.65 -10.53 2.02
CA ALA A 352 -5.90 -10.45 2.80
C ALA A 352 -6.13 -11.67 3.72
N PHE A 353 -5.37 -12.76 3.57
CA PHE A 353 -5.43 -13.92 4.46
C PHE A 353 -4.62 -13.76 5.76
N PHE A 354 -3.85 -12.68 5.91
CA PHE A 354 -3.25 -12.37 7.21
C PHE A 354 -4.29 -11.78 8.14
N ASN A 355 -4.73 -12.57 9.12
CA ASN A 355 -5.63 -12.09 10.17
C ASN A 355 -4.95 -11.13 11.15
N HIS A 356 -5.77 -10.44 11.93
CA HIS A 356 -5.32 -9.54 12.98
C HIS A 356 -4.90 -10.27 14.27
N SER A 357 -3.82 -9.80 14.89
CA SER A 357 -3.55 -9.98 16.33
C SER A 357 -2.92 -8.73 16.93
N CYS A 358 -3.31 -8.35 18.15
CA CYS A 358 -2.66 -7.28 18.92
C CYS A 358 -1.29 -7.71 19.48
N ALA A 359 -0.90 -8.97 19.31
CA ALA A 359 0.44 -9.50 19.53
C ALA A 359 0.85 -10.31 18.28
N PRO A 360 1.09 -9.63 17.14
CA PRO A 360 1.31 -10.28 15.85
C PRO A 360 2.63 -11.05 15.84
N ASN A 361 2.77 -11.99 14.90
CA ASN A 361 4.01 -12.72 14.63
C ASN A 361 4.63 -12.38 13.27
N ALA A 362 3.94 -11.58 12.46
CA ALA A 362 4.45 -11.06 11.21
C ALA A 362 4.36 -9.52 11.14
N VAL A 363 5.24 -8.92 10.36
CA VAL A 363 5.23 -7.50 9.98
C VAL A 363 5.21 -7.40 8.46
N HIS A 364 4.68 -6.28 7.94
CA HIS A 364 4.66 -6.02 6.51
C HIS A 364 5.34 -4.69 6.17
N LEU A 365 5.92 -4.63 4.98
CA LEU A 365 6.59 -3.46 4.43
C LEU A 365 6.15 -3.27 2.97
N SER A 366 5.70 -2.07 2.64
CA SER A 366 5.50 -1.65 1.27
C SER A 366 6.84 -1.29 0.66
N TYR A 367 7.22 -1.97 -0.41
CA TYR A 367 8.46 -1.74 -1.13
C TYR A 367 8.16 -1.05 -2.47
N PRO A 368 8.42 0.27 -2.60
CA PRO A 368 8.43 0.91 -3.90
C PRO A 368 9.65 0.39 -4.65
N GLN A 369 9.46 -0.37 -5.72
CA GLN A 369 10.58 -0.90 -6.48
C GLN A 369 11.20 0.23 -7.31
N PRO A 370 12.46 0.64 -7.06
CA PRO A 370 13.09 1.65 -7.90
C PRO A 370 13.36 1.03 -9.27
N SER A 371 12.76 1.57 -10.32
CA SER A 371 13.09 1.24 -11.71
C SER A 371 14.45 1.81 -12.11
N ASN A 372 15.52 1.57 -11.32
CA ASN A 372 16.85 2.11 -11.59
C ASN A 372 17.64 1.29 -12.61
N ARG A 373 17.07 0.23 -13.20
CA ARG A 373 17.61 -0.34 -14.43
C ARG A 373 17.07 0.43 -15.63
N ALA A 374 17.51 1.68 -15.77
CA ALA A 374 17.47 2.34 -17.06
C ALA A 374 18.29 1.49 -18.04
N GLY A 375 17.62 0.74 -18.93
CA GLY A 375 18.26 -0.05 -19.98
C GLY A 375 18.21 -1.57 -19.85
N THR A 376 17.44 -2.16 -18.93
CA THR A 376 17.06 -3.58 -19.07
C THR A 376 15.60 -3.70 -19.45
N ASP A 377 15.29 -4.52 -20.46
CA ASP A 377 13.94 -4.91 -20.89
C ASP A 377 13.17 -5.71 -19.83
N SER A 378 13.52 -5.58 -18.55
CA SER A 378 12.74 -6.18 -17.46
C SER A 378 11.43 -5.42 -17.36
N PRO A 379 10.29 -6.14 -17.35
CA PRO A 379 9.00 -5.52 -17.19
C PRO A 379 9.01 -4.71 -15.90
N PRO A 380 8.43 -3.52 -15.93
CA PRO A 380 8.45 -2.68 -14.78
C PRO A 380 7.58 -3.27 -13.66
N ALA A 381 8.02 -3.10 -12.42
CA ALA A 381 7.45 -3.82 -11.30
C ALA A 381 6.53 -2.91 -10.48
N THR A 382 5.31 -3.39 -10.23
CA THR A 382 4.33 -2.75 -9.37
C THR A 382 4.81 -2.73 -7.90
N PRO A 383 4.25 -1.88 -7.02
CA PRO A 383 4.60 -1.85 -5.61
C PRO A 383 4.32 -3.20 -4.98
N ARG A 384 5.32 -3.73 -4.27
CA ARG A 384 5.25 -5.05 -3.66
C ARG A 384 5.02 -4.89 -2.16
N MET A 385 4.23 -5.78 -1.58
CA MET A 385 4.12 -5.90 -0.14
C MET A 385 4.90 -7.13 0.31
N LEU A 386 5.84 -6.90 1.22
CA LEU A 386 6.70 -7.93 1.79
C LEU A 386 6.26 -8.22 3.22
N PHE A 387 6.14 -9.50 3.56
CA PHE A 387 5.77 -9.95 4.90
C PHE A 387 6.92 -10.74 5.50
N PHE A 388 7.31 -10.41 6.73
CA PHE A 388 8.41 -11.06 7.44
C PHE A 388 7.95 -11.57 8.79
N ALA A 389 8.49 -12.70 9.23
CA ALA A 389 8.39 -13.11 10.63
C ALA A 389 9.07 -12.06 11.52
N LEU A 390 8.47 -11.70 12.65
CA LEU A 390 9.08 -10.73 13.56
C LEU A 390 10.41 -11.24 14.12
N PRO A 391 11.37 -10.33 14.43
CA PRO A 391 12.60 -10.73 15.06
C PRO A 391 12.29 -11.28 16.47
N ARG A 392 13.06 -12.30 16.88
CA ARG A 392 12.93 -12.96 18.20
C ARG A 392 11.62 -13.73 18.42
N ARG A 393 10.85 -14.02 17.37
CA ARG A 393 9.67 -14.88 17.46
C ARG A 393 9.82 -16.09 16.55
N GLU A 394 10.01 -17.26 17.16
CA GLU A 394 9.86 -18.52 16.45
C GLU A 394 8.37 -18.75 16.15
N ILE A 395 8.11 -19.30 14.97
CA ILE A 395 6.77 -19.68 14.54
C ILE A 395 6.81 -21.16 14.20
N LEU A 396 6.00 -21.95 14.90
CA LEU A 396 5.95 -23.40 14.72
C LEU A 396 5.00 -23.78 13.60
N ALA A 397 5.24 -24.93 12.96
CA ALA A 397 4.33 -25.46 11.97
C ALA A 397 2.92 -25.59 12.55
N GLY A 398 1.92 -25.06 11.84
CA GLY A 398 0.53 -25.01 12.26
C GLY A 398 0.10 -23.72 12.96
N ASP A 399 1.04 -22.88 13.42
CA ASP A 399 0.70 -21.58 14.02
C ASP A 399 0.01 -20.67 12.99
N GLU A 400 -1.03 -19.96 13.42
CA GLU A 400 -1.64 -18.89 12.63
C GLU A 400 -0.66 -17.72 12.48
N ILE A 401 -0.60 -17.17 11.26
CA ILE A 401 0.22 -16.01 10.97
C ILE A 401 -0.65 -14.76 10.97
N CYS A 402 -0.35 -13.88 11.91
CA CYS A 402 -1.10 -12.66 12.13
C CYS A 402 -0.21 -11.42 11.99
N ILE A 403 -0.79 -10.40 11.36
CA ILE A 403 -0.27 -9.03 11.38
C ILE A 403 -1.11 -8.18 12.34
N SER A 404 -0.67 -6.97 12.65
CA SER A 404 -1.52 -5.99 13.34
C SER A 404 -2.03 -4.94 12.35
N TYR A 405 -3.35 -4.81 12.31
CA TYR A 405 -4.10 -3.82 11.53
C TYR A 405 -4.16 -2.43 12.19
N THR A 406 -3.85 -2.33 13.49
CA THR A 406 -3.92 -1.08 14.24
C THR A 406 -2.55 -0.41 14.38
N ALA A 407 -2.51 0.89 14.61
CA ALA A 407 -1.25 1.61 14.70
C ALA A 407 -0.38 1.12 15.89
N PRO A 408 0.96 1.16 15.78
CA PRO A 408 1.87 0.74 16.85
C PRO A 408 1.67 1.46 18.18
N ALA A 409 1.19 2.71 18.16
CA ALA A 409 0.87 3.48 19.36
C ALA A 409 -0.12 2.76 20.30
N HIS A 410 -1.12 2.06 19.74
CA HIS A 410 -2.07 1.26 20.51
C HIS A 410 -1.45 -0.02 21.08
N LEU A 411 -0.28 -0.41 20.58
CA LEU A 411 0.46 -1.58 21.05
C LEU A 411 1.38 -1.25 22.23
N VAL A 412 1.79 0.02 22.39
CA VAL A 412 2.86 0.43 23.33
C VAL A 412 2.36 1.27 24.50
N ALA A 413 1.11 1.76 24.47
CA ALA A 413 0.55 2.55 25.57
C ALA A 413 0.97 1.95 26.92
N ALA A 414 1.80 2.69 27.66
CA ALA A 414 2.38 2.32 28.96
C ALA A 414 1.28 1.99 29.98
N GLU A 415 0.07 2.40 29.68
CA GLU A 415 -1.14 1.84 30.26
C GLU A 415 -1.43 0.49 29.61
N ARG A 416 -0.86 -0.59 30.19
CA ARG A 416 -1.46 -1.94 30.18
C ARG A 416 -2.82 -1.91 30.91
N SER A 417 -3.66 -0.93 30.58
CA SER A 417 -4.95 -0.67 31.21
C SER A 417 -6.04 -1.32 30.37
N GLN A 418 -7.12 -1.67 31.06
CA GLN A 418 -8.36 -2.13 30.44
C GLN A 418 -8.82 -1.18 29.31
N ASN A 419 -8.54 0.12 29.43
CA ASN A 419 -8.88 1.13 28.44
C ASN A 419 -8.15 0.92 27.10
N ALA A 420 -6.90 0.45 27.10
CA ALA A 420 -6.14 0.22 25.87
C ALA A 420 -6.75 -0.90 25.02
N ALA A 421 -7.16 -2.01 25.63
CA ALA A 421 -7.84 -3.10 24.94
C ALA A 421 -9.22 -2.68 24.40
N VAL A 422 -9.99 -1.91 25.19
CA VAL A 422 -11.28 -1.36 24.77
C VAL A 422 -11.12 -0.44 23.55
N THR A 423 -10.13 0.45 23.56
CA THR A 423 -9.83 1.32 22.41
C THR A 423 -9.47 0.51 21.17
N ARG A 424 -8.57 -0.49 21.29
CA ARG A 424 -8.21 -1.34 20.14
C ARG A 424 -9.42 -2.11 19.58
N ARG A 425 -10.25 -2.70 20.45
CA ARG A 425 -11.46 -3.42 20.03
C ARG A 425 -12.47 -2.48 19.37
N SER A 426 -12.65 -1.27 19.90
CA SER A 426 -13.52 -0.26 19.31
C SER A 426 -13.06 0.12 17.90
N GLU A 427 -11.77 0.35 17.69
CA GLU A 427 -11.22 0.64 16.36
C GLU A 427 -11.37 -0.54 15.40
N LEU A 428 -11.06 -1.76 15.85
CA LEU A 428 -11.20 -2.96 15.05
C LEU A 428 -12.66 -3.24 14.68
N GLN A 429 -13.59 -3.04 15.61
CA GLN A 429 -15.01 -3.18 15.32
C GLN A 429 -15.49 -2.11 14.33
N LYS A 430 -15.02 -0.86 14.49
CA LYS A 430 -15.41 0.25 13.62
C LYS A 430 -14.96 0.05 12.17
N TRP A 431 -13.70 -0.36 11.97
CA TRP A 431 -13.08 -0.38 10.64
C TRP A 431 -13.03 -1.76 10.00
N PHE A 432 -12.94 -2.82 10.81
CA PHE A 432 -12.78 -4.19 10.33
C PHE A 432 -13.94 -5.11 10.74
N LEU A 433 -14.91 -4.60 11.49
CA LEU A 433 -16.19 -5.25 11.78
C LEU A 433 -16.06 -6.56 12.57
N PHE A 434 -15.05 -6.65 13.45
CA PHE A 434 -14.90 -7.77 14.37
C PHE A 434 -14.36 -7.35 15.74
N GLU A 435 -14.66 -8.15 16.76
CA GLU A 435 -14.09 -8.00 18.09
C GLU A 435 -12.83 -8.85 18.25
N CYS A 436 -11.71 -8.23 18.64
CA CYS A 436 -10.45 -8.97 18.81
C CYS A 436 -10.43 -9.85 20.07
N GLY A 437 -10.51 -11.17 19.85
CA GLY A 437 -10.36 -12.21 20.87
C GLY A 437 -8.91 -12.67 21.13
N CYS A 438 -7.88 -11.93 20.72
CA CYS A 438 -6.50 -12.37 20.95
C CYS A 438 -6.15 -12.40 22.45
N SER A 439 -5.20 -13.27 22.82
CA SER A 439 -4.77 -13.47 24.21
C SER A 439 -4.38 -12.17 24.93
N ARG A 440 -3.76 -11.22 24.22
CA ARG A 440 -3.45 -9.89 24.76
C ARG A 440 -4.71 -9.13 25.17
N CYS A 441 -5.69 -8.99 24.27
CA CYS A 441 -6.92 -8.25 24.56
C CYS A 441 -7.73 -8.93 25.66
N VAL A 442 -7.80 -10.26 25.69
CA VAL A 442 -8.49 -11.00 26.74
C VAL A 442 -7.84 -10.72 28.11
N SER A 443 -6.52 -10.88 28.23
CA SER A 443 -5.81 -10.62 29.48
C SER A 443 -5.96 -9.17 29.96
N GLU A 444 -5.81 -8.19 29.07
CA GLU A 444 -5.95 -6.77 29.41
C GLU A 444 -7.38 -6.40 29.86
N VAL A 445 -8.42 -6.96 29.21
CA VAL A 445 -9.82 -6.72 29.60
C VAL A 445 -10.15 -7.35 30.96
N GLU A 446 -9.61 -8.53 31.22
CA GLU A 446 -9.82 -9.25 32.49
C GLU A 446 -8.93 -8.74 33.62
N GLY A 447 -8.02 -7.80 33.36
CA GLY A 447 -7.03 -7.33 34.33
C GLY A 447 -6.01 -8.40 34.74
N LYS A 448 -5.82 -9.42 33.90
CA LYS A 448 -4.85 -10.51 34.14
C LYS A 448 -3.49 -10.17 33.54
N PRO A 449 -2.39 -10.71 34.10
CA PRO A 449 -1.09 -10.65 33.45
C PRO A 449 -1.14 -11.23 32.03
N LEU A 450 -0.33 -10.65 31.14
CA LEU A 450 -0.16 -11.22 29.80
C LEU A 450 0.51 -12.60 29.90
N PRO A 451 0.12 -13.57 29.06
CA PRO A 451 0.89 -14.80 28.92
C PRO A 451 2.34 -14.48 28.53
N LYS A 452 3.30 -15.26 29.04
CA LYS A 452 4.73 -14.97 28.87
C LYS A 452 5.14 -14.90 27.41
N GLU A 453 4.56 -15.76 26.58
CA GLU A 453 4.76 -15.81 25.14
C GLU A 453 4.22 -14.56 24.42
N VAL A 454 3.13 -13.98 24.92
CA VAL A 454 2.56 -12.73 24.40
C VAL A 454 3.42 -11.55 24.79
N GLU A 455 3.85 -11.50 26.06
CA GLU A 455 4.74 -10.45 26.55
C GLU A 455 6.08 -10.47 25.79
N ALA A 456 6.68 -11.66 25.63
CA ALA A 456 7.90 -11.83 24.85
C ALA A 456 7.72 -11.39 23.38
N ALA A 457 6.59 -11.72 22.75
CA ALA A 457 6.30 -11.29 21.39
C ALA A 457 6.17 -9.77 21.25
N LEU A 458 5.55 -9.09 22.22
CA LEU A 458 5.41 -7.64 22.22
C LEU A 458 6.76 -6.95 22.41
N VAL A 459 7.57 -7.43 23.36
CA VAL A 459 8.93 -6.91 23.62
C VAL A 459 9.84 -7.16 22.42
N GLY A 460 9.70 -8.31 21.75
CA GLY A 460 10.49 -8.65 20.56
C GLY A 460 10.07 -7.91 19.29
N GLY A 461 8.79 -7.55 19.16
CA GLY A 461 8.22 -6.95 17.94
C GLY A 461 8.23 -5.42 17.90
N LEU A 462 8.46 -4.76 19.04
CA LEU A 462 8.41 -3.31 19.19
C LEU A 462 9.75 -2.76 19.62
N CYS A 463 10.06 -1.55 19.19
CA CYS A 463 11.26 -0.86 19.61
C CYS A 463 11.14 -0.46 21.08
N ASP A 464 12.19 -0.70 21.86
CA ASP A 464 12.34 -0.15 23.21
C ASP A 464 13.82 0.15 23.45
N PRO A 465 14.34 1.25 22.85
CA PRO A 465 15.73 1.59 23.04
C PRO A 465 15.90 2.17 24.44
N LYS A 466 16.26 1.32 25.41
CA LYS A 466 16.66 1.72 26.77
C LYS A 466 15.53 2.36 27.62
N GLY A 467 14.29 1.88 27.51
CA GLY A 467 13.14 2.44 28.23
C GLY A 467 12.64 3.76 27.66
N THR A 468 13.07 4.12 26.44
CA THR A 468 12.53 5.29 25.73
C THR A 468 11.28 4.88 24.95
N VAL A 469 10.27 5.74 24.96
CA VAL A 469 8.90 5.54 24.42
C VAL A 469 8.87 5.47 22.88
N CYS A 470 9.80 4.77 22.24
CA CYS A 470 9.80 4.63 20.79
C CYS A 470 8.91 3.45 20.40
N SER A 471 7.65 3.70 20.06
CA SER A 471 6.66 2.64 19.83
C SER A 471 6.67 2.01 18.43
N GLY A 472 7.73 2.22 17.64
CA GLY A 472 7.80 1.71 16.26
C GLY A 472 8.00 0.19 16.19
N ARG A 473 7.51 -0.44 15.11
CA ARG A 473 7.76 -1.85 14.82
C ARG A 473 9.17 -2.07 14.29
N TRP A 474 9.72 -3.25 14.52
CA TRP A 474 10.93 -3.69 13.83
C TRP A 474 10.59 -4.09 12.39
N VAL A 475 11.33 -3.52 11.43
CA VAL A 475 11.29 -3.86 10.01
C VAL A 475 12.71 -4.17 9.49
N PRO A 476 12.89 -4.96 8.43
CA PRO A 476 14.22 -5.23 7.89
C PRO A 476 14.92 -3.94 7.40
N GLY A 477 16.10 -3.64 7.94
CA GLY A 477 16.85 -2.40 7.75
C GLY A 477 17.43 -2.20 6.35
N ARG A 478 17.87 -3.27 5.67
CA ARG A 478 18.30 -3.21 4.26
C ARG A 478 17.19 -2.72 3.33
N SER A 479 15.92 -2.91 3.72
CA SER A 479 14.77 -2.43 2.97
C SER A 479 14.48 -0.95 3.21
N VAL A 480 14.97 -0.37 4.31
CA VAL A 480 14.71 1.04 4.67
C VAL A 480 15.83 1.98 4.20
N ASP A 481 17.10 1.55 4.29
CA ASP A 481 18.25 2.41 3.97
C ASP A 481 18.67 2.37 2.48
N LYS A 482 18.18 1.39 1.70
CA LYS A 482 18.63 1.17 0.31
C LYS A 482 17.46 1.08 -0.67
N VAL A 483 16.69 2.16 -0.78
CA VAL A 483 15.77 2.44 -1.91
C VAL A 483 16.54 2.63 -3.24
N GLN A 484 17.84 2.30 -3.37
CA GLN A 484 18.59 2.54 -4.61
C GLN A 484 19.65 1.52 -5.08
N ILE A 485 19.91 0.38 -4.42
CA ILE A 485 21.07 -0.45 -4.83
C ILE A 485 20.67 -1.85 -5.32
N GLN A 486 21.09 -2.12 -6.56
CA GLN A 486 21.07 -3.38 -7.28
C GLN A 486 21.59 -4.54 -6.39
N CYS A 487 20.73 -5.51 -6.08
CA CYS A 487 21.18 -6.87 -5.74
C CYS A 487 20.97 -7.74 -6.98
N SER A 488 22.02 -8.44 -7.40
CA SER A 488 21.93 -9.43 -8.47
C SER A 488 21.01 -10.59 -8.06
N LYS A 489 20.47 -11.32 -9.05
CA LYS A 489 19.59 -12.47 -8.81
C LYS A 489 20.34 -13.62 -8.10
N GLU A 490 21.67 -13.68 -8.27
CA GLU A 490 22.54 -14.65 -7.60
C GLU A 490 22.87 -14.29 -6.15
N GLU A 491 22.99 -13.00 -5.78
CA GLU A 491 23.21 -12.58 -4.39
C GLU A 491 21.99 -12.83 -3.49
N LYS A 492 20.77 -12.79 -4.04
CA LYS A 492 19.52 -13.06 -3.31
C LYS A 492 19.37 -14.52 -2.83
N LEU A 493 20.05 -15.47 -3.49
CA LEU A 493 20.02 -16.90 -3.12
C LEU A 493 21.28 -17.34 -2.36
N ALA A 494 22.41 -16.63 -2.52
CA ALA A 494 23.66 -16.95 -1.84
C ALA A 494 23.77 -16.30 -0.45
N CYS A 495 23.10 -15.18 -0.20
CA CYS A 495 22.93 -14.63 1.13
C CYS A 495 21.89 -15.43 1.91
N GLY A 496 22.30 -16.60 2.42
CA GLY A 496 21.73 -17.19 3.64
C GLY A 496 21.98 -16.33 4.89
N ASP A 497 22.34 -15.06 4.71
CA ASP A 497 22.45 -14.06 5.75
C ASP A 497 21.03 -13.73 6.21
N SER A 498 20.73 -14.14 7.44
CA SER A 498 19.69 -13.55 8.26
C SER A 498 19.53 -12.07 7.94
N PHE A 499 18.30 -11.57 7.80
CA PHE A 499 18.00 -10.14 7.82
C PHE A 499 18.38 -9.56 9.21
N GLY A 500 19.64 -9.64 9.61
CA GLY A 500 20.12 -9.30 10.95
C GLY A 500 20.15 -7.80 11.20
N ASP A 501 20.11 -7.00 10.14
CA ASP A 501 19.85 -5.56 10.25
C ASP A 501 18.34 -5.35 10.33
N TRP A 502 17.80 -5.24 11.54
CA TRP A 502 16.44 -4.78 11.81
C TRP A 502 16.48 -3.34 12.26
N ARG A 503 15.54 -2.52 11.80
CA ARG A 503 15.42 -1.11 12.19
C ARG A 503 14.03 -0.82 12.69
N CYS A 504 13.96 0.08 13.66
CA CYS A 504 12.69 0.61 14.11
C CYS A 504 12.10 1.51 13.03
N GLU A 505 10.87 1.24 12.61
CA GLU A 505 10.19 2.00 11.56
C GLU A 505 9.91 3.47 11.92
N ALA A 506 9.99 3.82 13.20
CA ALA A 506 9.70 5.17 13.71
C ALA A 506 10.98 5.97 14.02
N CYS A 507 11.98 5.37 14.66
CA CYS A 507 13.23 6.07 15.02
C CYS A 507 14.45 5.67 14.20
N MET A 508 14.31 4.73 13.27
CA MET A 508 15.37 4.23 12.38
C MET A 508 16.57 3.57 13.08
N ARG A 509 16.55 3.45 14.41
CA ARG A 509 17.61 2.81 15.18
C ARG A 509 17.69 1.31 14.84
N PRO A 510 18.89 0.75 14.76
CA PRO A 510 19.06 -0.69 14.59
C PRO A 510 18.65 -1.45 15.85
N MET A 511 18.20 -2.69 15.69
CA MET A 511 17.90 -3.61 16.78
C MET A 511 19.21 -4.09 17.39
N THR A 512 19.41 -3.83 18.69
CA THR A 512 20.60 -4.23 19.45
C THR A 512 20.43 -5.55 20.18
#